data_AF-A0A819FFU4-F1
#
_entry.id   AF-A0A819FFU4-F1
#
_cell.length_a   1.000
_cell.length_b   1.000
_cell.length_c   1.000
_cell.angle_alpha   90.00
_cell.angle_beta   90.00
_cell.angle_gamma   90.00
#
_symmetry.space_group_name_H-M   'P 1'
#
loop_
_entity.id
_entity.type
_entity.pdbx_description
1 polymer ?
#
loop_
_entity_poly.entity_id
_entity_poly.type
_entity_poly.pdbx_seq_one_letter_code
_entity_poly.pdbx_strand_id
1 'polypeptide(L)'
;IENNQSSELMSIPNEQIDIKFYNDSHAITNENYSVYFTKPEQLLDIFTEMEEKSLPLVEKSQYTSEILDRIHSTIKNTISEHNHEVEQLKIKINQFEEVIKQEIEREISCQHILAQCKNEKNDPLIEQIKNTTEILYKKHIISNDMGISTIHMLQTIENKIKSLLNIIEHMDSSAVMEAEKFRENSIRAIERQEKIRQEKVINEFRHQKTLLRTSAPPYQKV
;
A
#
# COMPACT_ATOMS: atom_id res chain seq x y z
N ILE A 1 -5.91 -22.73 32.31
CA ILE A 1 -6.96 -22.36 33.28
C ILE A 1 -8.17 -23.20 32.92
N GLU A 2 -8.39 -24.21 33.74
CA GLU A 2 -9.49 -25.16 33.65
C GLU A 2 -10.83 -24.42 33.66
N ASN A 3 -11.79 -24.86 32.85
CA ASN A 3 -13.20 -24.62 33.12
C ASN A 3 -13.98 -25.86 32.68
N ASN A 4 -13.82 -26.92 33.47
CA ASN A 4 -14.74 -28.04 33.56
C ASN A 4 -15.98 -27.59 34.35
N GLN A 5 -16.94 -26.94 33.71
CA GLN A 5 -18.27 -26.71 34.30
C GLN A 5 -19.33 -26.71 33.21
N SER A 6 -19.63 -27.89 32.65
CA SER A 6 -20.82 -28.10 31.81
C SER A 6 -21.21 -29.56 31.86
N SER A 7 -21.62 -30.03 33.03
CA SER A 7 -22.33 -31.31 33.22
C SER A 7 -22.94 -31.35 34.62
N GLU A 8 -23.75 -30.36 34.96
CA GLU A 8 -24.69 -30.47 36.08
C GLU A 8 -26.09 -30.43 35.48
N LEU A 9 -26.48 -31.60 34.94
CA LEU A 9 -27.89 -31.89 34.72
C LEU A 9 -28.57 -31.72 36.07
N MET A 10 -29.53 -30.80 36.15
CA MET A 10 -30.51 -30.75 37.23
C MET A 10 -31.21 -32.11 37.25
N SER A 11 -30.69 -33.03 38.05
CA SER A 11 -31.36 -34.27 38.40
C SER A 11 -32.66 -33.87 39.09
N ILE A 12 -33.76 -33.89 38.34
CA ILE A 12 -35.08 -33.94 38.93
C ILE A 12 -35.07 -35.20 39.80
N PRO A 13 -35.29 -35.08 41.13
CA PRO A 13 -35.42 -36.26 41.96
C PRO A 13 -36.53 -37.10 41.35
N ASN A 14 -36.14 -38.28 40.85
CA ASN A 14 -37.08 -39.28 40.38
C ASN A 14 -37.74 -39.81 41.65
N GLU A 15 -38.73 -39.07 42.15
CA GLU A 15 -39.61 -39.54 43.21
C GLU A 15 -40.37 -40.70 42.59
N GLN A 16 -39.80 -41.89 42.76
CA GLN A 16 -40.53 -43.13 42.61
C GLN A 16 -41.77 -42.97 43.47
N ILE A 17 -42.91 -42.74 42.83
CA ILE A 17 -44.20 -42.93 43.46
C ILE A 17 -44.23 -44.41 43.78
N ASP A 18 -43.83 -44.73 45.00
CA ASP A 18 -43.92 -46.04 45.60
C ASP A 18 -45.42 -46.29 45.77
N ILE A 19 -46.06 -46.81 44.72
CA ILE A 19 -47.42 -47.32 44.82
C ILE A 19 -47.32 -48.58 45.68
N LYS A 20 -47.35 -48.35 46.99
CA LYS A 20 -47.55 -49.41 47.97
C LYS A 20 -48.95 -49.96 47.72
N PHE A 21 -49.02 -51.01 46.91
CA PHE A 21 -50.19 -51.88 46.91
C PHE A 21 -50.32 -52.43 48.32
N TYR A 22 -51.29 -51.89 49.07
CA TYR A 22 -51.70 -52.38 50.37
C TYR A 22 -52.37 -53.75 50.15
N ASN A 23 -51.56 -54.81 50.08
CA ASN A 23 -52.03 -56.18 50.23
C ASN A 23 -52.18 -56.44 51.73
N ASP A 24 -53.27 -55.95 52.32
CA ASP A 24 -53.64 -56.27 53.69
C ASP A 24 -54.39 -57.61 53.71
N SER A 25 -53.62 -58.70 53.83
CA SER A 25 -54.13 -60.03 54.13
C SER A 25 -54.26 -60.20 55.65
N HIS A 26 -55.09 -59.37 56.29
CA HIS A 26 -55.55 -59.60 57.65
C HIS A 26 -57.06 -59.85 57.66
N ALA A 27 -57.43 -60.98 58.27
CA ALA A 27 -58.81 -61.43 58.42
C ALA A 27 -59.67 -60.34 59.06
N ILE A 28 -60.72 -59.93 58.35
CA ILE A 28 -61.68 -58.94 58.81
C ILE A 28 -62.55 -59.59 59.89
N THR A 29 -62.16 -59.43 61.15
CA THR A 29 -63.13 -59.45 62.25
C THR A 29 -63.95 -58.17 62.19
N ASN A 30 -65.23 -58.40 61.96
CA ASN A 30 -66.31 -57.47 61.69
C ASN A 30 -66.58 -56.54 62.89
N GLU A 31 -66.05 -55.32 62.89
CA GLU A 31 -66.58 -54.15 63.62
C GLU A 31 -65.86 -52.88 63.13
N ASN A 32 -66.60 -51.94 62.52
CA ASN A 32 -66.16 -50.67 61.89
C ASN A 32 -65.57 -50.70 60.47
N TYR A 33 -66.26 -51.35 59.52
CA TYR A 33 -66.22 -50.86 58.14
C TYR A 33 -67.23 -49.72 57.97
N SER A 34 -66.76 -48.47 58.09
CA SER A 34 -67.51 -47.32 57.62
C SER A 34 -67.68 -47.44 56.10
N VAL A 35 -68.91 -47.55 55.63
CA VAL A 35 -69.20 -47.64 54.19
C VAL A 35 -68.82 -46.30 53.55
N TYR A 36 -67.66 -46.25 52.90
CA TYR A 36 -67.09 -45.02 52.32
C TYR A 36 -67.98 -44.37 51.24
N PHE A 37 -68.87 -45.14 50.61
CA PHE A 37 -69.76 -44.67 49.55
C PHE A 37 -71.20 -45.09 49.84
N THR A 38 -72.08 -44.12 50.03
CA THR A 38 -73.51 -44.33 50.30
C THR A 38 -74.34 -44.31 49.01
N LYS A 39 -73.85 -43.65 47.96
CA LYS A 39 -74.45 -43.60 46.62
C LYS A 39 -73.40 -43.89 45.56
N PRO A 40 -73.76 -44.61 44.48
CA PRO A 40 -72.81 -44.93 43.41
C PRO A 40 -72.26 -43.70 42.68
N GLU A 41 -72.96 -42.57 42.72
CA GLU A 41 -72.59 -41.31 42.06
C GLU A 41 -71.39 -40.60 42.73
N GLN A 42 -71.18 -40.80 44.04
CA GLN A 42 -70.14 -40.09 44.81
C GLN A 42 -68.72 -40.34 44.32
N LEU A 43 -68.46 -41.55 43.81
CA LEU A 43 -67.15 -41.89 43.24
C LEU A 43 -66.96 -41.21 41.88
N LEU A 44 -68.01 -41.14 41.06
CA LEU A 44 -67.96 -40.50 39.76
C LEU A 44 -67.72 -38.99 39.91
N ASP A 45 -68.38 -38.34 40.88
CA ASP A 45 -68.17 -36.92 41.19
C ASP A 45 -66.71 -36.63 41.60
N ILE A 46 -66.10 -37.52 42.41
CA ILE A 46 -64.68 -37.41 42.78
C ILE A 46 -63.77 -37.59 41.56
N PHE A 47 -64.08 -38.54 40.67
CA PHE A 47 -63.32 -38.71 39.42
C PHE A 47 -63.46 -37.50 38.50
N THR A 48 -64.65 -36.93 38.39
CA THR A 48 -64.91 -35.73 37.59
C THR A 48 -64.20 -34.50 38.18
N GLU A 49 -64.21 -34.31 39.49
CA GLU A 49 -63.45 -33.23 40.16
C GLU A 49 -61.94 -33.42 39.96
N MET A 50 -61.45 -34.66 40.02
CA MET A 50 -60.05 -34.99 39.76
C MET A 50 -59.68 -34.76 38.28
N GLU A 51 -60.59 -35.06 37.35
CA GLU A 51 -60.42 -34.81 35.92
C GLU A 51 -60.38 -33.30 35.62
N GLU A 52 -61.32 -32.53 36.20
CA GLU A 52 -61.38 -31.08 36.09
C GLU A 52 -60.10 -30.40 36.60
N LYS A 53 -59.46 -30.96 37.64
CA LYS A 53 -58.20 -30.44 38.20
C LYS A 53 -56.95 -30.93 37.46
N SER A 54 -56.94 -32.16 36.95
CA SER A 54 -55.76 -32.78 36.34
C SER A 54 -55.55 -32.36 34.89
N LEU A 55 -56.62 -32.20 34.11
CA LEU A 55 -56.51 -31.87 32.69
C LEU A 55 -55.87 -30.49 32.44
N PRO A 56 -56.24 -29.40 33.15
CA PRO A 56 -55.58 -28.10 32.99
C PRO A 56 -54.10 -28.11 33.42
N LEU A 57 -53.74 -29.00 34.35
CA LEU A 57 -52.34 -29.17 34.77
C LEU A 57 -51.51 -29.85 33.67
N VAL A 58 -52.09 -30.83 32.99
CA VAL A 58 -51.48 -31.46 31.80
C VAL A 58 -51.28 -30.41 30.71
N GLU A 59 -52.31 -29.64 30.38
CA GLU A 59 -52.21 -28.57 29.37
C GLU A 59 -51.14 -27.53 29.74
N LYS A 60 -51.11 -27.10 31.00
CA LYS A 60 -50.11 -26.13 31.49
C LYS A 60 -48.69 -26.69 31.43
N SER A 61 -48.49 -27.96 31.78
CA SER A 61 -47.17 -28.59 31.73
C SER A 61 -46.68 -28.74 30.28
N GLN A 62 -47.57 -29.13 29.35
CA GLN A 62 -47.26 -29.16 27.92
C GLN A 62 -46.93 -27.77 27.37
N TYR A 63 -47.77 -26.77 27.66
CA TYR A 63 -47.52 -25.39 27.24
C TYR A 63 -46.18 -24.85 27.76
N THR A 64 -45.85 -25.14 29.02
CA THR A 64 -44.58 -24.74 29.62
C THR A 64 -43.40 -25.46 28.96
N SER A 65 -43.55 -26.75 28.63
CA SER A 65 -42.55 -27.51 27.88
C SER A 65 -42.29 -26.90 26.51
N GLU A 66 -43.34 -26.55 25.76
CA GLU A 66 -43.22 -25.93 24.43
C GLU A 66 -42.52 -24.56 24.50
N ILE A 67 -42.80 -23.75 25.54
CA ILE A 67 -42.07 -22.50 25.75
C ILE A 67 -40.59 -22.76 26.02
N LEU A 68 -40.29 -23.75 26.87
CA LEU A 68 -38.91 -24.10 27.22
C LEU A 68 -38.13 -24.54 25.98
N ASP A 69 -38.73 -25.35 25.11
CA ASP A 69 -38.14 -25.77 23.85
C ASP A 69 -37.87 -24.59 22.90
N ARG A 70 -38.80 -23.63 22.83
CA ARG A 70 -38.61 -22.39 22.05
C ARG A 70 -37.47 -21.54 22.60
N ILE A 71 -37.39 -21.37 23.92
CA ILE A 71 -36.30 -20.63 24.58
C ILE A 71 -34.97 -21.32 24.31
N HIS A 72 -34.90 -22.64 24.48
CA HIS A 72 -33.70 -23.41 24.24
C HIS A 72 -33.22 -23.31 22.78
N SER A 73 -34.15 -23.39 21.82
CA SER A 73 -33.86 -23.17 20.40
C SER A 73 -33.33 -21.77 20.13
N THR A 74 -33.94 -20.75 20.75
CA THR A 74 -33.50 -19.35 20.62
C THR A 74 -32.09 -19.16 21.16
N ILE A 75 -31.81 -19.65 22.38
CA ILE A 75 -30.48 -19.59 22.99
C ILE A 75 -29.45 -20.28 22.11
N LYS A 76 -29.77 -21.48 21.59
CA LYS A 76 -28.88 -22.22 20.70
C LYS A 76 -28.55 -21.42 19.43
N ASN A 77 -29.54 -20.78 18.83
CA ASN A 77 -29.35 -19.96 17.64
C ASN A 77 -28.49 -18.72 17.97
N THR A 78 -28.79 -18.01 19.05
CA THR A 78 -28.01 -16.84 19.50
C THR A 78 -26.56 -17.21 19.81
N ILE A 79 -26.30 -18.35 20.46
CA ILE A 79 -24.93 -18.84 20.70
C ILE A 79 -24.23 -19.13 19.36
N SER A 80 -24.92 -19.75 18.41
CA SER A 80 -24.36 -20.04 17.09
C SER A 80 -24.01 -18.77 16.32
N GLU A 81 -24.91 -17.77 16.33
CA GLU A 81 -24.70 -16.46 15.70
C GLU A 81 -23.51 -15.74 16.35
N HIS A 82 -23.48 -15.69 17.69
CA HIS A 82 -22.40 -15.05 18.41
C HIS A 82 -21.05 -15.74 18.18
N ASN A 83 -21.00 -17.06 18.18
CA ASN A 83 -19.79 -17.82 17.86
C ASN A 83 -19.31 -17.50 16.44
N HIS A 84 -20.23 -17.36 15.49
CA HIS A 84 -19.88 -16.96 14.13
C HIS A 84 -19.28 -15.54 14.08
N GLU A 85 -19.88 -14.58 14.78
CA GLU A 85 -19.35 -13.21 14.89
C GLU A 85 -17.96 -13.18 15.54
N VAL A 86 -17.74 -13.97 16.60
CA VAL A 86 -16.44 -14.09 17.27
C VAL A 86 -15.38 -14.62 16.32
N GLU A 87 -15.69 -15.64 15.51
CA GLU A 87 -14.76 -16.14 14.50
C GLU A 87 -14.47 -15.10 13.41
N GLN A 88 -15.49 -14.35 12.96
CA GLN A 88 -15.26 -13.25 12.02
C GLN A 88 -14.36 -12.16 12.61
N LEU A 89 -14.54 -11.80 13.88
CA LEU A 89 -13.72 -10.81 14.56
C LEU A 89 -12.27 -11.30 14.70
N LYS A 90 -12.03 -12.56 15.03
CA LYS A 90 -10.68 -13.16 15.04
C LYS A 90 -10.01 -13.06 13.68
N ILE A 91 -10.72 -13.38 12.60
CA ILE A 91 -10.19 -13.25 11.23
C ILE A 91 -9.79 -11.80 10.94
N LYS A 92 -10.64 -10.82 11.30
CA LYS A 92 -10.33 -9.40 11.11
C LYS A 92 -9.12 -8.94 11.93
N ILE A 93 -8.98 -9.43 13.17
CA ILE A 93 -7.80 -9.14 14.00
C ILE A 93 -6.54 -9.66 13.31
N ASN A 94 -6.53 -10.92 12.87
CA ASN A 94 -5.38 -11.50 12.17
C ASN A 94 -5.02 -10.71 10.90
N GLN A 95 -6.03 -10.26 10.14
CA GLN A 95 -5.83 -9.41 8.97
C GLN A 95 -5.19 -8.06 9.34
N PHE A 96 -5.66 -7.40 10.40
CA PHE A 96 -5.07 -6.15 10.86
C PHE A 96 -3.64 -6.34 11.38
N GLU A 97 -3.36 -7.41 12.10
CA GLU A 97 -2.01 -7.74 12.55
C GLU A 97 -1.04 -7.93 11.37
N GLU A 98 -1.49 -8.61 10.31
CA GLU A 98 -0.69 -8.77 9.08
C GLU A 98 -0.41 -7.42 8.40
N VAL A 99 -1.45 -6.57 8.26
CA VAL A 99 -1.30 -5.23 7.68
C VAL A 99 -0.35 -4.37 8.51
N ILE A 100 -0.47 -4.39 9.84
CA ILE A 100 0.42 -3.65 10.74
C ILE A 100 1.86 -4.13 10.55
N LYS A 101 2.09 -5.44 10.49
CA LYS A 101 3.44 -5.99 10.26
C LYS A 101 4.03 -5.51 8.93
N GLN A 102 3.24 -5.58 7.86
CA GLN A 102 3.66 -5.10 6.53
C GLN A 102 3.94 -3.58 6.54
N GLU A 103 3.16 -2.79 7.28
CA GLU A 103 3.37 -1.35 7.39
C GLU A 103 4.65 -1.02 8.16
N ILE A 104 4.93 -1.73 9.25
CA ILE A 104 6.19 -1.58 10.01
C ILE A 104 7.40 -1.94 9.14
N GLU A 105 7.33 -3.03 8.38
CA GLU A 105 8.40 -3.41 7.45
C GLU A 105 8.62 -2.34 6.36
N ARG A 106 7.53 -1.78 5.81
CA ARG A 106 7.61 -0.66 4.86
C ARG A 106 8.21 0.59 5.50
N GLU A 107 7.82 0.94 6.72
CA GLU A 107 8.37 2.08 7.44
C GLU A 107 9.89 1.93 7.64
N ILE A 108 10.35 0.78 8.11
CA ILE A 108 11.77 0.49 8.31
C ILE A 108 12.53 0.62 6.97
N SER A 109 11.98 0.09 5.89
CA SER A 109 12.56 0.20 4.55
C SER A 109 12.68 1.67 4.10
N CYS A 110 11.60 2.45 4.24
CA CYS A 110 11.60 3.88 3.93
C CYS A 110 12.59 4.66 4.79
N GLN A 111 12.68 4.38 6.09
CA GLN A 111 13.65 5.00 6.99
C GLN A 111 15.08 4.65 6.58
N HIS A 112 15.35 3.40 6.17
CA HIS A 112 16.66 2.99 5.67
C HIS A 112 17.06 3.74 4.40
N ILE A 113 16.16 3.82 3.41
CA ILE A 113 16.39 4.61 2.18
C ILE A 113 16.63 6.07 2.53
N LEU A 114 15.82 6.64 3.42
CA LEU A 114 15.94 8.04 3.82
C LEU A 114 17.23 8.31 4.60
N ALA A 115 17.72 7.34 5.39
CA ALA A 115 19.03 7.39 6.03
C ALA A 115 20.17 7.31 5.01
N GLN A 116 20.08 6.43 4.01
CA GLN A 116 21.04 6.35 2.91
C GLN A 116 21.12 7.68 2.15
N CYS A 117 19.97 8.23 1.73
CA CYS A 117 19.92 9.54 1.06
C CYS A 117 20.43 10.69 1.94
N LYS A 118 20.29 10.61 3.27
CA LYS A 118 20.86 11.61 4.19
C LYS A 118 22.37 11.49 4.33
N ASN A 119 22.91 10.27 4.32
CA ASN A 119 24.34 10.02 4.37
C ASN A 119 25.03 10.40 3.04
N GLU A 120 24.30 10.36 1.93
CA GLU A 120 24.72 10.82 0.60
C GLU A 120 24.56 12.34 0.38
N LYS A 121 24.23 13.13 1.42
CA LYS A 121 24.18 14.61 1.32
C LYS A 121 25.51 15.26 0.91
N ASN A 122 26.61 14.49 0.94
CA ASN A 122 27.91 14.88 0.41
C ASN A 122 28.35 13.95 -0.72
N ASP A 123 27.42 13.50 -1.57
CA ASP A 123 27.81 12.79 -2.78
C ASP A 123 28.55 13.77 -3.71
N PRO A 124 29.88 13.60 -3.91
CA PRO A 124 30.65 14.48 -4.79
C PRO A 124 30.09 14.51 -6.21
N LEU A 125 29.35 13.47 -6.62
CA LEU A 125 28.69 13.42 -7.92
C LEU A 125 27.57 14.47 -8.03
N ILE A 126 26.76 14.65 -6.98
CA ILE A 126 25.67 15.64 -6.98
C ILE A 126 26.23 17.07 -7.10
N GLU A 127 27.33 17.34 -6.40
CA GLU A 127 28.01 18.63 -6.47
C GLU A 127 28.65 18.86 -7.85
N GLN A 128 29.26 17.83 -8.43
CA GLN A 128 29.80 17.89 -9.80
C GLN A 128 28.69 18.13 -10.83
N ILE A 129 27.55 17.43 -10.73
CA ILE A 129 26.41 17.64 -11.62
C ILE A 129 25.86 19.07 -11.48
N LYS A 130 25.74 19.58 -10.26
CA LYS A 130 25.30 20.96 -10.02
C LYS A 130 26.25 21.98 -10.67
N ASN A 131 27.55 21.84 -10.45
CA ASN A 131 28.56 22.75 -11.00
C ASN A 131 28.59 22.71 -12.54
N THR A 132 28.59 21.52 -13.13
CA THR A 132 28.58 21.36 -14.60
C THR A 132 27.30 21.92 -15.21
N THR A 133 26.14 21.67 -14.59
CA THR A 133 24.86 22.22 -15.01
C THR A 133 24.88 23.75 -14.99
N GLU A 134 25.42 24.35 -13.93
CA GLU A 134 25.49 25.81 -13.80
C GLU A 134 26.40 26.44 -14.86
N ILE A 135 27.54 25.79 -15.17
CA ILE A 135 28.45 26.22 -16.24
C ILE A 135 27.73 26.18 -17.60
N LEU A 136 27.06 25.07 -17.92
CA LEU A 136 26.35 24.90 -19.19
C LEU A 136 25.18 25.88 -19.32
N TYR A 137 24.43 26.08 -18.23
CA TYR A 137 23.32 27.03 -18.17
C TYR A 137 23.82 28.45 -18.46
N LYS A 138 24.83 28.93 -17.73
CA LYS A 138 25.41 30.28 -17.93
C LYS A 138 26.00 30.48 -19.34
N LYS A 139 26.60 29.44 -19.92
CA LYS A 139 27.26 29.53 -21.23
C LYS A 139 26.28 29.59 -22.40
N HIS A 140 25.17 28.84 -22.32
CA HIS A 140 24.29 28.62 -23.46
C HIS A 140 22.90 29.26 -23.31
N ILE A 141 22.57 29.75 -22.12
CA ILE A 141 21.28 30.38 -21.80
C ILE A 141 21.56 31.79 -21.27
N ILE A 142 21.02 32.79 -21.96
CA ILE A 142 21.12 34.19 -21.55
C ILE A 142 19.94 34.46 -20.61
N SER A 143 20.08 34.06 -19.34
CA SER A 143 19.06 34.29 -18.31
C SER A 143 19.75 34.64 -16.99
N ASN A 144 19.38 35.77 -16.40
CA ASN A 144 19.95 36.35 -15.18
C ASN A 144 19.18 35.94 -13.92
N ASP A 145 18.64 34.73 -13.90
CA ASP A 145 17.81 34.26 -12.79
C ASP A 145 18.71 33.65 -11.70
N MET A 146 18.99 34.47 -10.69
CA MET A 146 19.72 34.03 -9.50
C MET A 146 18.82 33.16 -8.62
N GLY A 147 19.27 31.94 -8.31
CA GLY A 147 18.55 31.01 -7.42
C GLY A 147 17.73 29.92 -8.11
N ILE A 148 17.91 29.70 -9.42
CA ILE A 148 17.25 28.59 -10.11
C ILE A 148 17.73 27.23 -9.55
N SER A 149 16.77 26.35 -9.26
CA SER A 149 17.04 24.95 -8.89
C SER A 149 17.77 24.18 -10.01
N THR A 150 18.73 23.32 -9.66
CA THR A 150 19.47 22.49 -10.62
C THR A 150 18.56 21.73 -11.59
N ILE A 151 17.41 21.23 -11.10
CA ILE A 151 16.42 20.53 -11.91
C ILE A 151 15.86 21.45 -13.00
N HIS A 152 15.54 22.69 -12.65
CA HIS A 152 15.00 23.66 -13.60
C HIS A 152 16.06 24.14 -14.60
N MET A 153 17.31 24.30 -14.17
CA MET A 153 18.43 24.54 -15.09
C MET A 153 18.56 23.42 -16.12
N LEU A 154 18.54 22.16 -15.68
CA LEU A 154 18.59 20.99 -16.56
C LEU A 154 17.41 20.95 -17.53
N GLN A 155 16.19 21.17 -17.05
CA GLN A 155 15.00 21.20 -17.90
C GLN A 155 15.09 22.28 -18.98
N THR A 156 15.64 23.46 -18.65
CA THR A 156 15.82 24.55 -19.62
C THR A 156 16.88 24.18 -20.66
N ILE A 157 18.00 23.59 -20.24
CA ILE A 157 19.04 23.07 -21.14
C ILE A 157 18.45 22.01 -22.07
N GLU A 158 17.68 21.07 -21.53
CA GLU A 158 17.03 20.00 -22.29
C GLU A 158 16.09 20.58 -23.36
N ASN A 159 15.25 21.55 -22.99
CA ASN A 159 14.38 22.24 -23.93
C ASN A 159 15.17 22.97 -25.02
N LYS A 160 16.31 23.58 -24.68
CA LYS A 160 17.19 24.22 -25.65
C LYS A 160 17.79 23.21 -26.62
N ILE A 161 18.28 22.07 -26.14
CA ILE A 161 18.80 20.99 -26.96
C ILE A 161 17.71 20.46 -27.90
N LYS A 162 16.51 20.18 -27.37
CA LYS A 162 15.36 19.76 -28.18
C LYS A 162 15.03 20.75 -29.29
N SER A 163 15.02 22.05 -28.98
CA SER A 163 14.80 23.10 -29.98
C SER A 163 15.89 23.11 -31.06
N LEU A 164 17.16 22.99 -30.67
CA LEU A 164 18.27 22.94 -31.63
C LEU A 164 18.22 21.68 -32.51
N LEU A 165 17.92 20.52 -31.94
CA LEU A 165 17.75 19.28 -32.68
C LEU A 165 16.59 19.37 -33.68
N ASN A 166 15.46 19.94 -33.26
CA ASN A 166 14.32 20.16 -34.15
C ASN A 166 14.68 21.09 -35.32
N ILE A 167 15.45 22.16 -35.05
CA ILE A 167 15.96 23.04 -36.11
C ILE A 167 16.83 22.25 -37.08
N ILE A 168 17.79 21.46 -36.58
CA ILE A 168 18.71 20.64 -37.40
C ILE A 168 17.94 19.65 -38.28
N GLU A 169 16.94 18.97 -37.73
CA GLU A 169 16.14 17.97 -38.46
C GLU A 169 15.36 18.57 -39.64
N HIS A 170 14.96 19.84 -39.54
CA HIS A 170 14.15 20.53 -40.55
C HIS A 170 14.97 21.48 -41.45
N MET A 171 16.31 21.49 -41.36
CA MET A 171 17.12 22.32 -42.24
C MET A 171 17.11 21.78 -43.67
N ASP A 172 16.96 22.66 -44.66
CA ASP A 172 17.09 22.28 -46.06
C ASP A 172 18.55 21.91 -46.37
N SER A 173 18.74 20.65 -46.79
CA SER A 173 20.04 20.08 -47.16
C SER A 173 20.73 20.89 -48.27
N SER A 174 19.98 21.49 -49.19
CA SER A 174 20.54 22.33 -50.26
C SER A 174 21.17 23.60 -49.69
N ALA A 175 20.48 24.27 -48.76
CA ALA A 175 20.98 25.48 -48.11
C ALA A 175 22.18 25.19 -47.19
N VAL A 176 22.18 24.05 -46.51
CA VAL A 176 23.32 23.61 -45.67
C VAL A 176 24.56 23.37 -46.52
N MET A 177 24.41 22.67 -47.66
CA MET A 177 25.52 22.41 -48.58
C MET A 177 26.09 23.71 -49.17
N GLU A 178 25.23 24.68 -49.52
CA GLU A 178 25.68 25.99 -50.00
C GLU A 178 26.43 26.78 -48.91
N ALA A 179 25.90 26.79 -47.69
CA ALA A 179 26.55 27.44 -46.55
C ALA A 179 27.90 26.81 -46.21
N GLU A 180 28.02 25.48 -46.28
CA GLU A 180 29.27 24.77 -46.08
C GLU A 180 30.29 25.11 -47.16
N LYS A 181 29.87 25.09 -48.43
CA LYS A 181 30.72 25.49 -49.56
C LYS A 181 31.20 26.93 -49.43
N PHE A 182 30.33 27.84 -49.00
CA PHE A 182 30.69 29.23 -48.75
C PHE A 182 31.72 29.37 -47.61
N ARG A 183 31.51 28.68 -46.50
CA ARG A 183 32.44 28.66 -45.35
C ARG A 183 33.80 28.10 -45.77
N GLU A 184 33.83 26.98 -46.47
CA GLU A 184 35.06 26.35 -46.92
C GLU A 184 35.82 27.23 -47.94
N ASN A 185 35.10 27.90 -48.84
CA ASN A 185 35.70 28.88 -49.75
C ASN A 185 36.28 30.08 -49.01
N SER A 186 35.60 30.56 -47.98
CA SER A 186 36.07 31.67 -47.15
C SER A 186 37.34 31.31 -46.38
N ILE A 187 37.38 30.11 -45.79
CA ILE A 187 38.58 29.59 -45.11
C ILE A 187 39.76 29.51 -46.10
N ARG A 188 39.55 28.89 -47.26
CA ARG A 188 40.58 28.81 -48.31
C ARG A 188 41.04 30.17 -48.80
N ALA A 189 40.13 31.16 -48.88
CA ALA A 189 40.48 32.52 -49.26
C ALA A 189 41.40 33.17 -48.21
N ILE A 190 41.08 33.02 -46.92
CA ILE A 190 41.91 33.51 -45.82
C ILE A 190 43.31 32.88 -45.87
N GLU A 191 43.42 31.57 -46.06
CA GLU A 191 44.70 30.87 -46.18
C GLU A 191 45.55 31.36 -47.36
N ARG A 192 44.93 31.56 -48.53
CA ARG A 192 45.62 32.12 -49.71
C ARG A 192 46.12 33.53 -49.45
N GLN A 193 45.30 34.37 -48.83
CA GLN A 193 45.64 35.74 -48.49
C GLN A 193 46.88 35.78 -47.58
N GLU A 194 46.91 34.92 -46.56
CA GLU A 194 48.03 34.86 -45.61
C GLU A 194 49.31 34.34 -46.29
N LYS A 195 49.22 33.35 -47.18
CA LYS A 195 50.38 32.87 -47.95
C LYS A 195 50.95 33.96 -48.87
N ILE A 196 50.11 34.70 -49.58
CA ILE A 196 50.54 35.83 -50.42
C ILE A 196 51.22 36.90 -49.57
N ARG A 197 50.69 37.19 -48.37
CA ARG A 197 51.29 38.14 -47.44
C ARG A 197 52.69 37.71 -47.01
N GLN A 198 52.87 36.43 -46.67
CA GLN A 198 54.17 35.87 -46.30
C GLN A 198 55.17 35.94 -47.46
N GLU A 199 54.77 35.56 -48.67
CA GLU A 199 55.62 35.62 -49.85
C GLU A 199 56.03 37.06 -50.21
N LYS A 200 55.11 38.03 -50.08
CA LYS A 200 55.42 39.46 -50.26
C LYS A 200 56.50 39.94 -49.29
N VAL A 201 56.37 39.64 -48.00
CA VAL A 201 57.37 40.00 -46.98
C VAL A 201 58.74 39.41 -47.32
N ILE A 202 58.79 38.13 -47.73
CA ILE A 202 60.03 37.47 -48.11
C ILE A 202 60.65 38.12 -49.36
N ASN A 203 59.83 38.44 -50.37
CA ASN A 203 60.29 39.06 -51.61
C ASN A 203 60.79 40.49 -51.39
N GLU A 204 60.08 41.29 -50.58
CA GLU A 204 60.50 42.64 -50.17
C GLU A 204 61.85 42.59 -49.44
N PHE A 205 62.04 41.66 -48.50
CA PHE A 205 63.31 41.46 -47.80
C PHE A 205 64.45 41.11 -48.75
N ARG A 206 64.22 40.18 -49.69
CA ARG A 206 65.20 39.81 -50.74
C ARG A 206 65.55 41.00 -51.64
N HIS A 207 64.54 41.78 -52.00
CA HIS A 207 64.71 42.97 -52.84
C HIS A 207 65.56 44.04 -52.15
N GLN A 208 65.26 44.38 -50.90
CA GLN A 208 66.05 45.32 -50.10
C GLN A 208 67.51 44.87 -49.94
N LYS A 209 67.75 43.59 -49.65
CA LYS A 209 69.10 43.04 -49.54
C LYS A 209 69.90 43.16 -50.84
N THR A 210 69.24 43.03 -51.99
CA THR A 210 69.86 43.21 -53.31
C THR A 210 70.22 44.67 -53.56
N LEU A 211 69.29 45.59 -53.28
CA LEU A 211 69.52 47.04 -53.43
C LEU A 211 70.70 47.53 -52.57
N LEU A 212 70.80 47.07 -51.32
CA LEU A 212 71.92 47.39 -50.44
C LEU A 212 73.26 46.87 -50.98
N ARG A 213 73.27 45.70 -51.62
CA ARG A 213 74.47 45.12 -52.25
C ARG A 213 74.91 45.91 -53.49
N THR A 214 73.95 46.39 -54.30
CA THR A 214 74.25 47.16 -55.51
C THR A 214 74.64 48.61 -55.22
N SER A 215 74.21 49.17 -54.08
CA SER A 215 74.52 50.54 -53.66
C SER A 215 75.84 50.67 -52.89
N ALA A 216 76.52 49.57 -52.57
CA ALA A 216 77.81 49.60 -51.86
C ALA A 216 78.91 50.11 -52.82
N PRO A 217 79.69 51.14 -52.44
CA PRO A 217 80.73 51.69 -53.31
C PRO A 217 81.85 50.65 -53.56
N PRO A 218 82.40 50.58 -54.80
CA PRO A 218 83.47 49.64 -55.11
C PRO A 218 84.74 50.02 -54.34
N TYR A 219 85.29 49.07 -53.59
CA TYR A 219 86.54 49.25 -52.84
C TYR A 219 87.69 49.60 -53.80
N GLN A 220 88.29 50.79 -53.65
CA GLN A 220 89.57 51.15 -54.28
C GLN A 220 90.71 50.45 -53.53
N LYS A 221 91.55 49.72 -54.27
CA LYS A 221 92.75 49.07 -53.73
C LYS A 221 93.89 50.11 -53.64
N VAL A 222 94.48 50.24 -52.45
CA VAL A 222 95.83 50.81 -52.23
C VAL A 222 96.81 49.65 -52.15
#